data_AF-Q4C7Y6-F1
#
_entry.id   AF-Q4C7Y6-F1
#
_cell.length_a   1.000
_cell.length_b   1.000
_cell.length_c   1.000
_cell.angle_alpha   90.00
_cell.angle_beta   90.00
_cell.angle_gamma   90.00
#
_symmetry.space_group_name_H-M   'P 1'
#
loop_
_entity.id
_entity.type
_entity.pdbx_description
1 polymer ?
#
loop_
_entity_poly.entity_id
_entity_poly.type
_entity_poly.pdbx_seq_one_letter_code
_entity_poly.pdbx_strand_id
1 'polypeptide(L)'
;MSVRAGQSLPLEFTLNLDQSYILEDFVLWNDRGGSQNALGDGLREFSIAFYSEEDGSGTKIGDDFDGVAADSFSEQTFNFDSPYIGVQSVVLTMNTFYGPGGQPNFHQVREVGFNGEPVPEPLTIMGAGVAIAFGASFKRKLAKKATK
;
A
#
# COMPACT_ATOMS: atom_id res chain seq x y z
N MET A 1 -7.90 9.92 -9.59
CA MET A 1 -8.81 10.76 -8.78
C MET A 1 -8.66 12.23 -9.17
N SER A 2 -9.77 12.96 -9.29
CA SER A 2 -9.75 14.39 -9.66
C SER A 2 -10.65 15.17 -8.71
N VAL A 3 -10.15 16.31 -8.22
CA VAL A 3 -10.85 17.19 -7.29
C VAL A 3 -10.93 18.59 -7.90
N ARG A 4 -12.04 19.31 -7.74
CA ARG A 4 -12.16 20.68 -8.27
C ARG A 4 -11.16 21.61 -7.61
N ALA A 5 -10.43 22.39 -8.41
CA ALA A 5 -9.61 23.48 -7.91
C ALA A 5 -10.50 24.47 -7.14
N GLY A 6 -10.32 24.56 -5.83
CA GLY A 6 -11.18 25.33 -4.92
C GLY A 6 -11.53 24.61 -3.63
N GLN A 7 -11.32 23.28 -3.53
CA GLN A 7 -11.26 22.63 -2.23
C GLN A 7 -9.99 23.09 -1.47
N SER A 8 -10.13 23.29 -0.16
CA SER A 8 -9.00 23.61 0.71
C SER A 8 -8.09 22.39 0.85
N LEU A 9 -6.78 22.62 0.71
CA LEU A 9 -5.75 21.65 1.06
C LEU A 9 -5.42 21.73 2.56
N PRO A 10 -4.94 20.65 3.19
CA PRO A 10 -4.69 19.34 2.59
C PRO A 10 -5.98 18.57 2.30
N LEU A 11 -5.91 17.67 1.32
CA LEU A 11 -6.98 16.73 1.00
C LEU A 11 -6.53 15.32 1.35
N GLU A 12 -7.38 14.61 2.07
CA GLU A 12 -7.07 13.26 2.55
C GLU A 12 -7.99 12.24 1.89
N PHE A 13 -7.41 11.10 1.57
CA PHE A 13 -8.17 9.92 1.20
C PHE A 13 -7.54 8.68 1.78
N THR A 14 -8.41 7.74 2.14
CA THR A 14 -8.00 6.44 2.65
C THR A 14 -8.21 5.38 1.59
N LEU A 15 -7.20 4.56 1.39
CA LEU A 15 -7.25 3.35 0.59
C LEU A 15 -7.24 2.14 1.54
N ASN A 16 -8.31 1.35 1.50
CA ASN A 16 -8.36 0.06 2.19
C ASN A 16 -7.83 -1.03 1.26
N LEU A 17 -6.91 -1.84 1.77
CA LEU A 17 -6.41 -3.02 1.09
C LEU A 17 -7.35 -4.20 1.40
N ASP A 18 -7.40 -5.19 0.51
CA ASP A 18 -8.27 -6.36 0.66
C ASP A 18 -7.83 -7.32 1.77
N GLN A 19 -6.59 -7.19 2.21
CA GLN A 19 -5.95 -7.92 3.30
C GLN A 19 -4.73 -7.14 3.82
N SER A 20 -4.04 -7.66 4.83
CA SER A 20 -2.78 -7.07 5.28
C SER A 20 -1.63 -7.42 4.33
N TYR A 21 -0.77 -6.44 4.03
CA TYR A 21 0.41 -6.61 3.16
C TYR A 21 1.72 -6.26 3.88
N ILE A 22 2.81 -6.79 3.33
CA ILE A 22 4.17 -6.30 3.50
C ILE A 22 4.47 -5.43 2.29
N LEU A 23 4.57 -4.11 2.46
CA LEU A 23 4.82 -3.16 1.38
C LEU A 23 6.29 -2.76 1.31
N GLU A 24 6.87 -2.70 0.12
CA GLU A 24 8.29 -2.41 -0.11
C GLU A 24 8.52 -1.01 -0.70
N ASP A 25 7.60 -0.57 -1.56
CA ASP A 25 7.61 0.74 -2.18
C ASP A 25 6.21 1.10 -2.68
N PHE A 26 6.06 2.32 -3.20
CA PHE A 26 4.88 2.70 -3.96
C PHE A 26 5.25 3.46 -5.23
N VAL A 27 4.33 3.42 -6.18
CA VAL A 27 4.42 4.14 -7.46
C VAL A 27 3.31 5.17 -7.52
N LEU A 28 3.68 6.40 -7.87
CA LEU A 28 2.75 7.49 -8.15
C LEU A 28 2.75 7.77 -9.65
N TRP A 29 1.60 7.53 -10.29
CA TRP A 29 1.34 8.08 -11.61
C TRP A 29 0.62 9.41 -11.48
N ASN A 30 1.28 10.44 -11.99
CA ASN A 30 0.90 11.81 -11.81
C ASN A 30 0.62 12.49 -13.15
N ASP A 31 -0.12 13.59 -13.10
CA ASP A 31 -0.41 14.40 -14.28
C ASP A 31 0.74 15.37 -14.63
N ARG A 32 1.94 14.79 -14.80
CA ARG A 32 3.21 15.49 -15.03
C ARG A 32 4.09 14.75 -16.04
N GLY A 33 5.23 15.32 -16.40
CA GLY A 33 6.23 14.65 -17.25
C GLY A 33 5.94 14.53 -18.74
N GLY A 34 5.31 15.51 -19.38
CA GLY A 34 5.22 15.62 -20.85
C GLY A 34 4.47 14.48 -21.56
N SER A 35 3.74 13.63 -20.82
CA SER A 35 2.93 12.57 -21.40
C SER A 35 1.81 13.14 -22.27
N GLN A 36 1.36 12.37 -23.27
CA GLN A 36 0.13 12.71 -23.99
C GLN A 36 -1.00 12.80 -22.96
N ASN A 37 -1.55 14.00 -22.79
CA ASN A 37 -2.61 14.36 -21.83
C ASN A 37 -2.18 14.81 -20.43
N ALA A 38 -0.89 15.03 -20.16
CA ALA A 38 -0.49 15.79 -18.97
C ALA A 38 -0.94 17.26 -19.10
N LEU A 39 -1.88 17.68 -18.26
CA LEU A 39 -2.38 19.05 -18.16
C LEU A 39 -1.54 19.89 -17.19
N GLY A 40 -0.68 19.26 -16.38
CA GLY A 40 0.18 19.94 -15.44
C GLY A 40 -0.55 20.28 -14.13
N ASP A 41 -1.52 19.50 -13.70
CA ASP A 41 -2.21 19.67 -12.42
C ASP A 41 -1.87 18.58 -11.38
N GLY A 42 -0.78 17.84 -11.62
CA GLY A 42 -0.36 16.75 -10.75
C GLY A 42 0.06 17.16 -9.32
N LEU A 43 -0.05 16.18 -8.42
CA LEU A 43 0.36 16.24 -7.01
C LEU A 43 1.84 16.62 -6.87
N ARG A 44 2.18 17.50 -5.94
CA ARG A 44 3.56 17.98 -5.71
C ARG A 44 4.08 17.50 -4.38
N GLU A 45 3.57 18.04 -3.28
CA GLU A 45 3.93 17.64 -1.93
C GLU A 45 2.80 16.80 -1.34
N PHE A 46 3.17 15.72 -0.67
CA PHE A 46 2.24 14.80 -0.05
C PHE A 46 2.86 14.09 1.13
N SER A 47 2.01 13.50 1.98
CA SER A 47 2.44 12.56 3.01
C SER A 47 1.59 11.29 2.95
N ILE A 48 2.17 10.15 3.30
CA ILE A 48 1.47 8.87 3.36
C ILE A 48 1.63 8.25 4.75
N ALA A 49 0.50 7.94 5.38
CA ALA A 49 0.45 7.21 6.64
C ALA A 49 -0.07 5.78 6.42
N PHE A 50 0.51 4.82 7.13
CA PHE A 50 0.20 3.39 6.98
C PHE A 50 -0.38 2.84 8.29
N TYR A 51 -1.42 2.01 8.18
CA TYR A 51 -2.21 1.57 9.32
C TYR A 51 -2.49 0.08 9.28
N SER A 52 -2.57 -0.54 10.45
CA SER A 52 -2.77 -1.99 10.62
C SER A 52 -4.22 -2.45 10.42
N GLU A 53 -5.17 -1.53 10.42
CA GLU A 53 -6.60 -1.79 10.23
C GLU A 53 -7.15 -0.94 9.07
N GLU A 54 -8.38 -1.20 8.65
CA GLU A 54 -9.07 -0.41 7.62
C GLU A 54 -9.37 1.02 8.08
N ASP A 55 -9.75 1.88 7.13
CA ASP A 55 -10.22 3.26 7.35
C ASP A 55 -9.21 4.19 8.06
N GLY A 56 -7.92 3.89 7.97
CA GLY A 56 -6.86 4.66 8.62
C GLY A 56 -6.86 4.48 10.15
N SER A 57 -7.30 3.32 10.63
CA SER A 57 -7.45 3.03 12.06
C SER A 57 -6.43 1.99 12.57
N GLY A 58 -6.51 1.63 13.85
CA GLY A 58 -5.57 0.69 14.46
C GLY A 58 -4.20 1.30 14.76
N THR A 59 -3.14 0.49 14.62
CA THR A 59 -1.76 0.90 14.93
C THR A 59 -1.14 1.55 13.69
N LYS A 60 -0.58 2.76 13.85
CA LYS A 60 0.22 3.41 12.82
C LYS A 60 1.54 2.65 12.64
N ILE A 61 1.87 2.33 11.40
CA ILE A 61 3.06 1.57 11.00
C ILE A 61 4.12 2.56 10.50
N GLY A 62 5.20 2.71 11.25
CA GLY A 62 6.28 3.64 10.92
C GLY A 62 5.90 5.11 11.10
N ASP A 63 6.80 5.97 10.63
CA ASP A 63 6.55 7.40 10.48
C ASP A 63 5.83 7.69 9.14
N ASP A 64 5.29 8.90 8.99
CA ASP A 64 4.70 9.31 7.72
C ASP A 64 5.79 9.37 6.64
N PHE A 65 5.47 8.89 5.45
CA PHE A 65 6.33 9.07 4.29
C PHE A 65 6.03 10.44 3.67
N ASP A 66 6.91 11.40 3.87
CA ASP A 66 6.82 12.72 3.22
C ASP A 66 7.49 12.70 1.84
N GLY A 67 6.71 13.01 0.81
CA GLY A 67 7.14 12.94 -0.58
C GLY A 67 7.01 14.25 -1.33
N VAL A 68 7.95 14.47 -2.26
CA VAL A 68 7.85 15.50 -3.30
C VAL A 68 7.96 14.82 -4.66
N ALA A 69 6.85 14.73 -5.38
CA ALA A 69 6.85 14.23 -6.75
C ALA A 69 7.54 15.24 -7.65
N ALA A 70 8.48 14.81 -8.49
CA ALA A 70 9.16 15.65 -9.46
C ALA A 70 8.24 16.03 -10.64
N ASP A 71 8.50 17.18 -11.24
CA ASP A 71 7.71 17.73 -12.36
C ASP A 71 7.96 17.01 -13.69
N SER A 72 9.17 16.46 -13.86
CA SER A 72 9.64 15.90 -15.14
C SER A 72 9.13 14.50 -15.45
N PHE A 73 8.42 13.84 -14.54
CA PHE A 73 8.03 12.43 -14.68
C PHE A 73 6.54 12.22 -14.42
N SER A 74 5.90 11.45 -15.30
CA SER A 74 4.51 11.00 -15.13
C SER A 74 4.39 9.82 -14.17
N GLU A 75 5.46 9.08 -13.96
CA GLU A 75 5.52 7.88 -13.12
C GLU A 75 6.77 7.96 -12.26
N GLN A 76 6.62 7.78 -10.95
CA GLN A 76 7.73 7.86 -10.00
C GLN A 76 7.57 6.78 -8.92
N THR A 77 8.64 6.01 -8.70
CA THR A 77 8.74 5.05 -7.59
C THR A 77 9.37 5.74 -6.39
N PHE A 78 8.78 5.51 -5.22
CA PHE A 78 9.25 6.00 -3.94
C PHE A 78 9.53 4.79 -3.05
N ASN A 79 10.81 4.59 -2.75
CA ASN A 79 11.27 3.44 -1.96
C ASN A 79 11.17 3.74 -0.46
N PHE A 80 10.74 2.77 0.32
CA PHE A 80 10.87 2.82 1.77
C PHE A 80 12.30 2.43 2.18
N ASP A 81 12.79 2.96 3.31
CA ASP A 81 14.08 2.54 3.86
C ASP A 81 14.06 1.07 4.31
N SER A 82 12.88 0.58 4.69
CA SER A 82 12.60 -0.81 5.03
C SER A 82 11.13 -1.15 4.77
N PRO A 83 10.79 -2.42 4.47
CA PRO A 83 9.40 -2.80 4.22
C PRO A 83 8.48 -2.51 5.41
N TYR A 84 7.26 -2.06 5.12
CA TYR A 84 6.20 -1.86 6.10
C TYR A 84 5.33 -3.11 6.19
N ILE A 85 5.29 -3.72 7.37
CA ILE A 85 4.66 -5.03 7.59
C ILE A 85 3.29 -4.86 8.22
N GLY A 86 2.28 -5.53 7.68
CA GLY A 86 0.93 -5.59 8.27
C GLY A 86 0.04 -4.41 7.89
N VAL A 87 0.32 -3.74 6.77
CA VAL A 87 -0.49 -2.60 6.30
C VAL A 87 -1.83 -3.10 5.79
N GLN A 88 -2.94 -2.57 6.30
CA GLN A 88 -4.30 -2.85 5.82
C GLN A 88 -4.99 -1.60 5.27
N SER A 89 -4.57 -0.39 5.68
CA SER A 89 -4.98 0.83 4.99
C SER A 89 -3.87 1.86 4.89
N VAL A 90 -4.02 2.73 3.90
CA VAL A 90 -3.09 3.81 3.57
C VAL A 90 -3.86 5.12 3.49
N VAL A 91 -3.40 6.14 4.21
CA VAL A 91 -3.95 7.49 4.13
C VAL A 91 -2.98 8.35 3.34
N LEU A 92 -3.39 8.82 2.16
CA LEU A 92 -2.62 9.78 1.37
C LEU A 92 -3.17 11.19 1.64
N THR A 93 -2.32 12.03 2.19
CA THR A 93 -2.57 13.44 2.43
C THR A 93 -1.90 14.25 1.31
N MET A 94 -2.71 14.90 0.49
CA MET A 94 -2.28 15.71 -0.64
C MET A 94 -2.11 17.16 -0.17
N ASN A 95 -0.86 17.62 -0.05
CA ASN A 95 -0.53 18.91 0.56
C ASN A 95 -0.51 20.05 -0.46
N THR A 96 0.14 19.84 -1.61
CA THR A 96 0.19 20.84 -2.70
C THR A 96 0.19 20.20 -4.08
N PHE A 97 -0.20 20.96 -5.09
CA PHE A 97 -0.19 20.58 -6.51
C PHE A 97 0.62 21.61 -7.30
N TYR A 98 1.22 21.22 -8.42
CA TYR A 98 2.13 22.08 -9.17
C TYR A 98 1.44 23.23 -9.98
N GLY A 99 0.11 23.35 -9.94
CA GLY A 99 -0.66 24.42 -10.59
C GLY A 99 -2.07 23.96 -10.97
N PRO A 100 -2.97 24.85 -11.42
CA PRO A 100 -4.33 24.46 -11.77
C PRO A 100 -4.44 23.61 -13.05
N GLY A 101 -3.33 23.29 -13.72
CA GLY A 101 -3.30 22.63 -15.04
C GLY A 101 -4.10 23.39 -16.10
N GLY A 102 -4.03 22.96 -17.35
CA GLY A 102 -4.92 23.50 -18.39
C GLY A 102 -6.40 23.35 -18.00
N GLN A 103 -7.27 24.24 -18.50
CA GLN A 103 -8.72 24.12 -18.32
C GLN A 103 -9.20 22.70 -18.71
N PRO A 104 -9.99 22.00 -17.87
CA PRO A 104 -10.58 22.43 -16.60
C PRO A 104 -9.64 22.34 -15.37
N ASN A 105 -9.77 23.30 -14.44
CA ASN A 105 -8.94 23.36 -13.23
C ASN A 105 -9.27 22.24 -12.23
N PHE A 106 -8.55 21.12 -12.32
CA PHE A 106 -8.61 20.05 -11.33
C PHE A 106 -7.30 19.97 -10.54
N HIS A 107 -7.34 19.30 -9.40
CA HIS A 107 -6.19 18.73 -8.74
C HIS A 107 -6.28 17.22 -8.95
N GLN A 108 -5.24 16.61 -9.52
CA GLN A 108 -5.34 15.23 -9.98
C GLN A 108 -4.17 14.37 -9.53
N VAL A 109 -4.52 13.14 -9.19
CA VAL A 109 -3.60 12.01 -9.06
C VAL A 109 -4.14 10.95 -10.01
N ARG A 110 -3.33 10.43 -10.93
CA ARG A 110 -3.83 9.44 -11.90
C ARG A 110 -3.97 8.09 -11.22
N GLU A 111 -2.91 7.63 -10.57
CA GLU A 111 -2.87 6.36 -9.88
C GLU A 111 -1.83 6.37 -8.76
N VAL A 112 -2.10 5.59 -7.72
CA VAL A 112 -1.13 5.22 -6.68
C VAL A 112 -1.18 3.71 -6.57
N GLY A 113 -0.04 3.06 -6.80
CA GLY A 113 0.11 1.62 -6.65
C GLY A 113 1.10 1.31 -5.53
N PHE A 114 0.87 0.22 -4.79
CA PHE A 114 1.78 -0.25 -3.76
C PHE A 114 2.34 -1.60 -4.17
N ASN A 115 3.67 -1.75 -4.10
CA ASN A 115 4.32 -3.01 -4.37
C ASN A 115 4.56 -3.74 -3.04
N GLY A 116 4.19 -5.02 -3.00
CA GLY A 116 4.28 -5.82 -1.79
C GLY A 116 3.65 -7.19 -1.94
N GLU A 117 3.72 -7.96 -0.86
CA GLU A 117 3.17 -9.32 -0.78
C GLU A 117 2.19 -9.43 0.39
N PRO A 118 1.13 -10.23 0.27
CA PRO A 118 0.21 -10.48 1.37
C PRO A 118 0.94 -11.03 2.61
N VAL A 119 0.54 -10.57 3.80
CA VAL A 119 1.02 -11.17 5.04
C VAL A 119 0.53 -12.62 5.09
N PRO A 120 1.42 -13.63 5.22
CA PRO A 120 1.00 -15.02 5.23
C PRO A 120 0.03 -15.31 6.37
N GLU A 121 -1.07 -16.02 6.07
CA GLU A 121 -2.02 -16.41 7.11
C GLU A 121 -1.36 -17.31 8.17
N PRO A 122 -1.57 -17.06 9.47
CA PRO A 122 -1.00 -17.87 10.55
C PRO A 122 -1.36 -19.37 10.50
N LEU A 123 -2.44 -19.73 9.81
CA LEU A 123 -2.98 -21.09 9.77
C LEU A 123 -2.21 -22.06 8.85
N THR A 124 -1.46 -21.57 7.85
CA THR A 124 -0.63 -22.46 7.00
C THR A 124 0.52 -23.08 7.80
N ILE A 125 1.00 -22.40 8.85
CA ILE A 125 2.06 -22.90 9.74
C ILE A 125 1.48 -23.87 10.79
N MET A 126 0.33 -23.55 11.39
CA MET A 126 -0.30 -24.43 12.37
C MET A 126 -0.89 -25.71 11.76
N GLY A 127 -1.51 -25.63 10.58
CA GLY A 127 -2.10 -26.78 9.90
C GLY A 127 -1.06 -27.83 9.48
N ALA A 128 0.09 -27.39 8.96
CA ALA A 128 1.18 -28.29 8.59
C ALA A 128 1.84 -28.95 9.82
N GLY A 129 2.10 -28.19 10.88
CA GLY A 129 2.68 -28.73 12.13
C GLY A 129 1.78 -29.74 12.83
N VAL A 130 0.48 -29.48 12.87
CA VAL A 130 -0.53 -30.38 13.45
C VAL A 130 -0.67 -31.65 12.60
N ALA A 131 -0.72 -31.56 11.27
CA ALA A 131 -0.81 -32.72 10.39
C ALA A 131 0.40 -33.66 10.51
N ILE A 132 1.61 -33.12 10.66
CA ILE A 132 2.83 -33.92 10.88
C ILE A 132 2.79 -34.61 12.25
N ALA A 133 2.36 -33.90 13.30
CA ALA A 133 2.25 -34.46 14.66
C ALA A 133 1.22 -35.61 14.73
N PHE A 134 0.06 -35.45 14.09
CA PHE A 134 -0.94 -36.51 14.01
C PHE A 134 -0.48 -37.66 13.10
N GLY A 135 0.09 -37.39 11.93
CA GLY A 135 0.58 -38.41 10.99
C GLY A 135 1.69 -39.29 11.58
N ALA A 136 2.65 -38.70 12.31
CA ALA A 136 3.71 -39.43 12.99
C ALA A 136 3.17 -40.31 14.14
N SER A 137 2.17 -39.81 14.87
CA SER A 137 1.54 -40.53 15.99
C SER A 137 0.76 -41.77 15.51
N PHE A 138 0.08 -41.68 14.36
CA PHE A 138 -0.60 -42.83 13.74
C PHE A 138 0.39 -43.86 13.19
N LYS A 139 1.45 -43.44 12.48
CA LYS A 139 2.50 -44.37 12.00
C LYS A 139 3.18 -45.13 13.14
N ARG A 140 3.46 -44.45 14.27
CA ARG A 140 4.09 -45.08 15.45
C ARG A 140 3.18 -46.12 16.13
N LYS A 141 1.87 -45.89 16.16
CA LYS A 141 0.90 -46.88 16.67
C LYS A 141 0.77 -48.10 15.75
N LEU A 142 0.77 -47.89 14.43
CA LEU A 142 0.69 -48.98 13.45
C LEU A 142 1.94 -49.87 13.46
N ALA A 143 3.14 -49.28 13.53
CA ALA A 143 4.39 -50.03 13.60
C ALA A 143 4.50 -50.93 14.84
N LYS A 144 4.01 -50.45 16.01
CA LYS A 144 3.95 -51.26 17.24
C LYS A 144 3.00 -52.46 17.15
N LYS A 145 1.96 -52.38 16.32
CA LYS A 145 0.98 -53.48 16.13
C LYS A 145 1.49 -54.56 15.18
N ALA A 146 2.39 -54.21 14.25
CA ALA A 146 2.97 -55.13 13.26
C ALA A 146 4.14 -55.98 13.79
N THR A 147 4.62 -55.75 15.02
CA THR A 147 5.77 -56.47 15.62
C THR A 147 5.33 -57.53 16.65
N LYS A 148 4.18 -58.16 16.48
CA LYS A 148 3.70 -59.26 17.33
C LYS A 148 3.18 -60.41 16.48
#